data_AF-A0A091CUG6-F1
#
_entry.id   AF-A0A091CUG6-F1
#
_cell.length_a   1.000
_cell.length_b   1.000
_cell.length_c   1.000
_cell.angle_alpha   90.00
_cell.angle_beta   90.00
_cell.angle_gamma   90.00
#
_symmetry.space_group_name_H-M   'P 1'
#
loop_
_entity.id
_entity.type
_entity.pdbx_description
1 polymer ?
#
loop_
_entity_poly.entity_id
_entity_poly.type
_entity_poly.pdbx_seq_one_letter_code
_entity_poly.pdbx_strand_id
1 'polypeptide(L)'
;MAHYKAPGLKRKCEQFRRYLLAEVGLLDRLTKVLVTLYEEPEKPNSALDFLKHRLGAAIPENPENELLRLELAGMKEKYEATVEANKTN
;
A
#
# COMPACT_ATOMS: atom_id res chain seq x y z
N MET A 1 -37.88 -7.49 -23.90
CA MET A 1 -37.00 -6.42 -23.39
C MET A 1 -36.50 -6.81 -22.01
N ALA A 2 -35.19 -6.78 -21.81
CA ALA A 2 -34.47 -7.42 -20.71
C ALA A 2 -34.88 -6.92 -19.30
N HIS A 3 -35.47 -7.81 -18.50
CA HIS A 3 -35.61 -7.65 -17.04
C HIS A 3 -34.28 -7.96 -16.34
N TYR A 4 -33.24 -7.16 -16.55
CA TYR A 4 -31.91 -7.33 -15.91
C TYR A 4 -31.59 -6.29 -14.84
N LYS A 5 -32.61 -5.69 -14.21
CA LYS A 5 -32.42 -4.84 -13.03
C LYS A 5 -33.17 -5.40 -11.84
N ALA A 6 -32.65 -6.49 -11.29
CA ALA A 6 -33.02 -6.93 -9.95
C ALA A 6 -32.66 -5.81 -8.95
N PRO A 7 -33.64 -5.20 -8.24
CA PRO A 7 -33.41 -4.08 -7.33
C PRO A 7 -32.40 -4.38 -6.21
N GLY A 8 -32.19 -5.66 -5.88
CA GLY A 8 -31.19 -6.11 -4.93
C GLY A 8 -29.74 -5.95 -5.42
N LEU A 9 -29.50 -6.03 -6.73
CA LEU A 9 -28.15 -5.93 -7.28
C LEU A 9 -27.64 -4.48 -7.26
N LYS A 10 -28.50 -3.52 -7.60
CA LYS A 10 -28.18 -2.08 -7.49
C LYS A 10 -27.82 -1.68 -6.05
N ARG A 11 -28.60 -2.14 -5.06
CA ARG A 11 -28.32 -1.86 -3.64
C ARG A 11 -26.98 -2.43 -3.18
N LYS A 12 -26.66 -3.67 -3.59
CA LYS A 12 -25.35 -4.29 -3.31
C LYS A 12 -24.20 -3.54 -3.97
N CYS A 13 -24.33 -3.15 -5.24
CA CYS A 13 -23.33 -2.33 -5.93
C CYS A 13 -23.10 -0.98 -5.25
N GLU A 14 -24.17 -0.33 -4.77
CA GLU A 14 -24.04 0.95 -4.10
C GLU A 14 -23.38 0.82 -2.71
N GLN A 15 -23.71 -0.22 -1.95
CA GLN A 15 -23.02 -0.53 -0.69
C GLN A 15 -21.52 -0.78 -0.91
N PHE A 16 -21.18 -1.57 -1.93
CA PHE A 16 -19.80 -1.83 -2.28
C PHE A 16 -19.07 -0.56 -2.71
N ARG A 17 -19.70 0.29 -3.52
CA ARG A 17 -19.16 1.60 -3.89
C ARG A 17 -18.91 2.49 -2.66
N ARG A 18 -19.85 2.53 -1.70
CA ARG A 18 -19.70 3.29 -0.45
C ARG A 18 -18.55 2.76 0.39
N TYR A 19 -18.41 1.44 0.52
CA TYR A 19 -17.28 0.81 1.21
C TYR A 19 -15.93 1.22 0.61
N LEU A 20 -15.82 1.17 -0.73
CA LEU A 20 -14.60 1.56 -1.45
C LEU A 20 -14.25 3.05 -1.33
N LEU A 21 -15.25 3.92 -1.21
CA LEU A 21 -15.09 5.36 -1.12
C LEU A 21 -14.87 5.85 0.32
N ALA A 22 -15.71 5.40 1.27
CA ALA A 22 -15.85 6.04 2.57
C ALA A 22 -14.98 5.42 3.67
N GLU A 23 -14.81 4.10 3.68
CA GLU A 23 -14.11 3.43 4.79
C GLU A 23 -12.62 3.24 4.53
N VAL A 24 -12.25 2.94 3.29
CA VAL A 24 -10.88 2.53 2.95
C VAL A 24 -10.12 3.61 2.16
N GLY A 25 -10.84 4.57 1.55
CA GLY A 25 -10.25 5.54 0.63
C GLY A 25 -9.55 4.89 -0.57
N LEU A 26 -9.93 3.65 -0.92
CA LEU A 26 -9.25 2.85 -1.92
C LEU A 26 -9.36 3.49 -3.31
N LEU A 27 -10.53 4.04 -3.63
CA LEU A 27 -10.76 4.67 -4.93
C LEU A 27 -9.85 5.89 -5.12
N ASP A 28 -9.65 6.70 -4.08
CA ASP A 28 -8.79 7.88 -4.13
C ASP A 28 -7.32 7.48 -4.29
N ARG A 29 -6.88 6.42 -3.59
CA ARG A 29 -5.52 5.88 -3.74
C ARG A 29 -5.27 5.32 -5.13
N LEU A 30 -6.21 4.51 -5.65
CA LEU A 30 -6.13 3.99 -7.03
C LEU A 30 -6.09 5.12 -8.05
N THR A 31 -6.94 6.15 -7.87
CA THR A 31 -6.98 7.31 -8.76
C THR A 31 -5.64 8.04 -8.75
N LYS A 32 -5.05 8.30 -7.57
CA LYS A 32 -3.73 8.93 -7.47
C LYS A 32 -2.63 8.14 -8.19
N VAL A 33 -2.55 6.83 -7.97
CA VAL A 33 -1.54 5.98 -8.64
C VAL A 33 -1.72 5.97 -10.17
N LEU A 34 -2.97 5.95 -10.65
CA LEU A 34 -3.27 6.04 -12.09
C LEU A 34 -2.91 7.39 -12.68
N VAL A 35 -3.16 8.49 -11.96
CA VAL A 35 -2.72 9.83 -12.35
C VAL A 35 -1.19 9.89 -12.44
N THR A 36 -0.47 9.39 -11.45
CA THR A 36 1.00 9.33 -11.49
C THR A 36 1.51 8.51 -12.67
N LEU A 37 0.88 7.36 -12.96
CA LEU A 37 1.23 6.56 -14.14
C LEU A 37 0.97 7.34 -15.45
N TYR A 38 -0.12 8.12 -15.51
CA TYR A 38 -0.44 8.95 -16.66
C TYR A 38 0.52 10.13 -16.85
N GLU A 39 1.01 10.71 -15.76
CA GLU A 39 1.96 11.82 -15.78
C GLU A 39 3.41 11.39 -16.03
N GLU A 40 3.74 10.11 -15.83
CA GLU A 40 5.11 9.61 -15.99
C GLU A 40 5.62 9.86 -17.43
N PRO A 41 6.71 10.63 -17.62
CA PRO A 41 7.23 11.01 -18.93
C PRO A 41 7.79 9.80 -19.69
N GLU A 42 8.42 8.87 -18.97
CA GLU A 42 8.84 7.57 -19.50
C GLU A 42 7.88 6.49 -19.01
N LYS A 43 6.98 6.06 -19.89
CA LYS A 43 6.00 5.02 -19.51
C LYS A 43 6.73 3.73 -19.13
N PRO A 44 6.38 3.13 -17.98
CA PRO A 44 6.99 1.87 -17.58
C PRO A 44 6.64 0.78 -18.58
N ASN A 45 7.60 -0.10 -18.84
CA ASN A 45 7.41 -1.28 -19.70
C ASN A 45 6.25 -2.17 -19.23
N SER A 46 5.97 -2.17 -17.92
CA SER A 46 4.83 -2.86 -17.32
C SER A 46 4.06 -1.90 -16.40
N ALA A 47 2.91 -1.44 -16.88
CA ALA A 47 1.99 -0.64 -16.08
C ALA A 47 1.49 -1.39 -14.83
N LEU A 48 1.31 -2.71 -14.95
CA LEU A 48 0.81 -3.54 -13.85
C LEU A 48 1.83 -3.60 -12.70
N ASP A 49 3.11 -3.76 -13.02
CA ASP A 49 4.15 -3.82 -11.99
C ASP A 49 4.39 -2.46 -11.34
N PHE A 50 4.28 -1.37 -12.10
CA PHE A 50 4.25 -0.02 -11.55
C PHE A 50 3.11 0.16 -10.54
N LEU A 51 1.89 -0.27 -10.89
CA LEU A 51 0.74 -0.21 -9.99
C LEU A 51 0.97 -1.02 -8.71
N LYS A 52 1.44 -2.27 -8.82
CA LYS A 52 1.73 -3.13 -7.65
C LYS A 52 2.72 -2.48 -6.70
N HIS A 53 3.82 -1.95 -7.25
CA HIS A 53 4.85 -1.28 -6.46
C HIS A 53 4.31 -0.03 -5.75
N ARG A 54 3.61 0.85 -6.49
CA ARG A 54 3.06 2.10 -5.94
C ARG A 54 1.94 1.85 -4.93
N LEU A 55 1.07 0.88 -5.16
CA LEU A 55 0.00 0.52 -4.23
C LEU A 55 0.57 -0.12 -2.95
N GLY A 56 1.60 -0.97 -3.07
CA GLY A 56 2.30 -1.54 -1.91
C GLY A 56 2.98 -0.47 -1.05
N ALA A 57 3.61 0.52 -1.69
CA ALA A 57 4.23 1.66 -1.00
C ALA A 57 3.21 2.68 -0.46
N ALA A 58 1.99 2.73 -1.00
CA ALA A 58 0.92 3.63 -0.57
C ALA A 58 0.06 3.06 0.58
N ILE A 59 0.34 1.84 1.03
CA ILE A 59 -0.19 1.35 2.30
C ILE A 59 0.70 1.99 3.37
N PRO A 60 0.17 2.85 4.25
CA PRO A 60 0.94 3.35 5.40
C PRO A 60 1.51 2.12 6.08
N GLU A 61 2.83 2.09 6.27
CA GLU A 61 3.44 1.00 7.00
C GLU A 61 2.69 0.85 8.32
N ASN A 62 2.23 -0.38 8.60
CA ASN A 62 1.54 -0.67 9.84
C ASN A 62 2.43 -0.11 10.97
N PRO A 63 1.90 0.69 11.93
CA PRO A 63 2.69 1.20 13.03
C PRO A 63 3.50 0.11 13.77
N GLU A 64 3.04 -1.14 13.76
CA GLU A 64 3.82 -2.30 14.23
C GLU A 64 5.07 -2.59 13.38
N ASN A 65 5.01 -2.39 12.05
CA ASN A 65 6.15 -2.56 11.15
C ASN A 65 7.23 -1.49 11.39
N GLU A 66 6.82 -0.23 11.61
CA GLU A 66 7.72 0.85 11.98
C GLU A 66 8.37 0.59 13.35
N LEU A 67 7.59 0.12 14.33
CA LEU A 67 8.11 -0.28 15.64
C LEU A 67 9.12 -1.43 15.51
N LEU A 68 8.80 -2.47 14.74
CA LEU A 68 9.70 -3.60 14.47
C LEU A 68 11.00 -3.16 13.79
N ARG A 69 10.96 -2.17 12.89
CA ARG A 69 12.17 -1.62 12.26
C ARG A 69 13.05 -0.87 13.25
N LEU A 70 12.45 -0.07 14.13
CA LEU A 70 13.18 0.63 15.19
C LEU A 70 13.84 -0.36 16.17
N GLU A 71 13.12 -1.41 16.56
CA GLU A 71 13.68 -2.47 17.40
C GLU A 71 14.83 -3.21 16.71
N LEU A 72 14.70 -3.51 15.41
CA LEU A 72 15.76 -4.13 14.60
C LEU A 72 17.00 -3.24 14.53
N ALA A 73 16.82 -1.93 14.33
CA ALA A 73 17.92 -0.97 14.28
C ALA A 73 18.66 -0.91 15.63
N GLY A 74 17.91 -0.79 16.74
CA GLY A 74 18.51 -0.77 18.08
C GLY A 74 19.20 -2.09 18.45
N MET A 75 18.66 -3.23 18.00
CA MET A 75 19.30 -4.53 18.21
C MET A 75 20.61 -4.65 17.43
N LYS A 76 20.65 -4.18 16.18
CA LYS A 76 21.87 -4.16 15.35
C LYS A 76 22.96 -3.30 15.97
N GLU A 77 22.62 -2.10 16.44
CA GLU A 77 23.58 -1.20 17.07
C GLU A 77 24.22 -1.83 18.32
N LYS A 78 23.41 -2.46 19.18
CA LYS A 78 23.91 -3.18 20.36
C LYS A 78 24.79 -4.37 19.99
N TYR A 79 24.41 -5.11 18.96
CA TYR A 79 25.19 -6.23 18.46
C TYR A 79 26.55 -5.76 17.95
N GLU A 80 26.58 -4.72 17.12
CA GLU A 80 27.82 -4.14 16.59
C GLU A 80 28.71 -3.61 17.71
N ALA A 81 28.16 -2.88 18.68
CA ALA A 81 28.92 -2.38 19.83
C ALA A 81 29.54 -3.53 20.66
N THR A 82 28.79 -4.62 20.86
CA THR A 82 29.28 -5.81 21.59
C THR A 82 30.36 -6.54 20.79
N VAL A 83 30.19 -6.65 19.47
CA VAL A 83 31.18 -7.26 18.57
C VAL A 83 32.47 -6.45 18.57
N GLU A 84 32.40 -5.13 18.49
CA GLU A 84 33.59 -4.27 18.53
C GLU A 84 34.30 -4.34 19.88
N ALA A 85 33.56 -4.28 20.99
CA ALA A 85 34.14 -4.40 22.34
C ALA A 85 34.88 -5.74 22.54
N ASN A 86 34.36 -6.84 21.98
CA ASN A 86 35.00 -8.16 22.04
C ASN A 86 36.21 -8.30 21.11
N LYS A 87 36.33 -7.49 20.05
CA LYS A 87 37.52 -7.46 19.18
C LYS A 87 38.66 -6.65 19.79
N THR A 88 38.34 -5.70 20.67
CA THR A 88 39.32 -4.81 21.33
C THR A 88 39.87 -5.34 22.66
N ASN A 89 39.34 -6.46 23.17
CA ASN A 89 39.88 -7.23 24.31
C ASN A 89 40.74 -8.40 23.84
#